data_AF-A0A533XMJ6-F1
#
_entry.id   AF-A0A533XMJ6-F1
#
_cell.length_a   1.000
_cell.length_b   1.000
_cell.length_c   1.000
_cell.angle_alpha   90.00
_cell.angle_beta   90.00
_cell.angle_gamma   90.00
#
_symmetry.space_group_name_H-M   'P 1'
#
loop_
_entity.id
_entity.type
_entity.pdbx_description
1 polymer ?
#
loop_
_entity_poly.entity_id
_entity_poly.type
_entity_poly.pdbx_seq_one_letter_code
_entity_poly.pdbx_strand_id
1 'polypeptide(L)'
;RIVFMKPRGWIVVDDLEGQAEHLVELLFQFAPVRVILDDTGWARVQGSPNHELLVRSLAAIPLSAALHEGGLTPIQGWYSADYGQRRPAPLLSYSTVARLPLRVVTLLLPSKNAGARLPEVSLTAAEGSVLVECRFEDWQDAIEIGEQDITHKSKELCAPL
;
A
#
# COMPACT_ATOMS: atom_id res chain seq x y z
N ARG A 1 3.06 -5.95 11.03
CA ARG A 1 3.78 -7.16 10.54
C ARG A 1 4.21 -6.93 9.09
N ILE A 2 5.31 -7.52 8.62
CA ILE A 2 5.78 -7.38 7.22
C ILE A 2 6.04 -8.76 6.65
N VAL A 3 5.47 -9.06 5.48
CA VAL A 3 5.63 -10.33 4.77
C VAL A 3 6.25 -10.08 3.41
N PHE A 4 7.24 -10.89 3.05
CA PHE A 4 7.83 -10.85 1.71
C PHE A 4 7.14 -11.89 0.82
N MET A 5 6.28 -11.41 -0.08
CA MET A 5 5.55 -12.19 -1.09
C MET A 5 6.50 -12.50 -2.24
N LYS A 6 7.42 -13.45 -2.04
CA LYS A 6 8.48 -13.75 -3.02
C LYS A 6 7.90 -14.25 -4.35
N PRO A 7 8.43 -13.79 -5.51
CA PRO A 7 9.44 -12.73 -5.71
C PRO A 7 8.85 -11.32 -5.92
N ARG A 8 7.56 -11.13 -5.66
CA ARG A 8 6.69 -10.07 -6.20
C ARG A 8 6.71 -8.75 -5.42
N GLY A 9 6.89 -8.79 -4.10
CA GLY A 9 6.90 -7.58 -3.29
C GLY A 9 6.63 -7.84 -1.82
N TRP A 10 6.18 -6.81 -1.11
CA TRP A 10 5.90 -6.88 0.32
C TRP A 10 4.44 -6.62 0.62
N ILE A 11 3.98 -7.23 1.70
CA ILE A 11 2.71 -6.93 2.35
C ILE A 11 3.04 -6.39 3.73
N VAL A 12 2.56 -5.18 4.03
CA VAL A 12 2.59 -4.60 5.37
C VAL A 12 1.20 -4.76 5.96
N VAL A 13 1.13 -5.32 7.17
CA VAL A 13 -0.12 -5.51 7.90
C VAL A 13 -0.05 -4.66 9.15
N ASP A 14 -0.95 -3.69 9.26
CA ASP A 14 -1.10 -2.82 10.42
C ASP A 14 -2.34 -3.26 11.20
N ASP A 15 -2.11 -3.76 12.41
CA ASP A 15 -3.14 -4.15 13.37
C ASP A 15 -3.31 -3.02 14.38
N LEU A 16 -4.42 -2.30 14.28
CA LEU A 16 -4.72 -1.14 15.13
C LEU A 16 -5.73 -1.57 16.20
N GLU A 17 -5.30 -1.56 17.46
CA GLU A 17 -6.12 -1.93 18.60
C GLU A 17 -6.64 -0.68 19.34
N GLY A 18 -7.83 -0.79 19.92
CA GLY A 18 -8.45 0.28 20.69
C GLY A 18 -9.92 0.01 20.94
N GLN A 19 -10.57 0.90 21.70
CA GLN A 19 -11.98 0.75 22.08
C GLN A 19 -12.87 1.87 21.56
N ALA A 20 -12.28 2.92 20.96
CA ALA A 20 -12.96 4.12 20.53
C ALA A 20 -12.78 4.35 19.03
N GLU A 21 -13.43 5.40 18.53
CA GLU A 21 -13.26 5.90 17.18
C GLU A 21 -12.02 6.77 17.09
N HIS A 22 -11.22 6.53 16.06
CA HIS A 22 -9.97 7.24 15.81
C HIS A 22 -9.85 7.63 14.33
N LEU A 23 -9.18 8.75 14.08
CA LEU A 23 -8.59 9.01 12.77
C LEU A 23 -7.37 8.10 12.61
N VAL A 24 -7.40 7.26 11.59
CA VAL A 24 -6.30 6.39 11.20
C VAL A 24 -5.65 6.97 9.96
N GLU A 25 -4.33 7.13 9.99
CA GLU A 25 -3.53 7.60 8.85
C GLU A 25 -2.33 6.69 8.64
N LEU A 26 -2.22 6.10 7.44
CA LEU A 26 -1.04 5.39 6.97
C LEU A 26 -0.27 6.31 6.04
N LEU A 27 0.98 6.61 6.40
CA LEU A 27 1.79 7.62 5.75
C LEU A 27 3.03 7.00 5.10
N PHE A 28 3.19 7.21 3.79
CA PHE A 28 4.33 6.74 3.00
C PHE A 28 5.06 7.92 2.40
N GLN A 29 6.22 8.27 2.99
CA GLN A 29 7.08 9.35 2.52
C GLN A 29 8.02 8.85 1.43
N PHE A 30 8.10 9.60 0.33
CA PHE A 30 9.02 9.31 -0.77
C PHE A 30 10.13 10.38 -0.86
N ALA A 31 11.20 10.03 -1.58
CA ALA A 31 12.14 11.03 -2.08
C ALA A 31 11.44 12.01 -3.05
N PRO A 32 12.07 13.10 -3.48
CA PRO A 32 11.54 13.99 -4.53
C PRO A 32 11.45 13.31 -5.91
N VAL A 33 10.56 12.33 -6.02
CA VAL A 33 10.27 11.52 -7.21
C VAL A 33 8.82 11.73 -7.60
N ARG A 34 8.45 11.41 -8.84
CA ARG A 34 7.07 11.55 -9.28
C ARG A 34 6.20 10.43 -8.70
N VAL A 35 5.08 10.79 -8.09
CA VAL A 35 4.06 9.86 -7.61
C VAL A 35 2.73 10.18 -8.28
N ILE A 36 2.07 9.19 -8.84
CA ILE A 36 0.74 9.33 -9.46
C ILE A 36 -0.24 8.50 -8.64
N LEU A 37 -1.26 9.14 -8.08
CA LEU A 37 -2.37 8.47 -7.41
C LEU A 37 -3.57 8.45 -8.36
N ASP A 38 -4.17 7.27 -8.55
CA ASP A 38 -5.41 7.12 -9.31
C ASP A 38 -6.66 7.07 -8.42
N ASP A 39 -7.82 7.01 -9.07
CA ASP A 39 -9.15 6.96 -8.43
C ASP A 39 -9.46 5.61 -7.78
N THR A 40 -8.81 4.54 -8.22
CA THR A 40 -8.83 3.24 -7.55
C THR A 40 -7.99 3.26 -6.27
N GLY A 41 -7.23 4.34 -6.05
CA GLY A 41 -6.35 4.59 -4.93
C GLY A 41 -5.08 3.74 -4.95
N TRP A 42 -4.66 3.27 -6.13
CA TRP A 42 -3.29 2.82 -6.36
C TRP A 42 -2.38 4.04 -6.54
N ALA A 43 -1.21 4.00 -5.91
CA ALA A 43 -0.16 4.97 -6.16
C ALA A 43 0.99 4.32 -6.94
N ARG A 44 1.42 5.00 -8.02
CA ARG A 44 2.60 4.65 -8.81
C ARG A 44 3.73 5.60 -8.47
N VAL A 45 4.78 5.06 -7.87
CA VAL A 45 5.99 5.80 -7.52
C VAL A 45 7.02 5.54 -8.61
N GLN A 46 7.38 6.57 -9.38
CA GLN A 46 8.32 6.46 -10.50
C GLN A 46 9.76 6.59 -9.97
N GLY A 47 10.49 5.48 -9.98
CA GLY A 47 11.89 5.43 -9.56
C GLY A 47 12.85 5.71 -10.72
N SER A 48 13.94 4.93 -10.79
CA SER A 48 14.86 4.90 -11.93
C SER A 48 14.14 4.53 -13.23
N PRO A 49 14.74 4.78 -14.42
CA PRO A 49 14.13 4.39 -15.69
C PRO A 49 13.66 2.93 -15.67
N ASN A 50 12.42 2.72 -16.11
CA ASN A 50 11.71 1.44 -16.12
C ASN A 50 11.40 0.82 -14.75
N HIS A 51 11.67 1.49 -13.63
CA HIS A 51 11.36 0.95 -12.31
C HIS A 51 10.25 1.77 -11.65
N GLU A 52 9.22 1.08 -11.19
CA GLU A 52 8.15 1.69 -10.41
C GLU A 52 7.84 0.85 -9.17
N LEU A 53 7.29 1.52 -8.15
CA LEU A 53 6.70 0.86 -6.99
C LEU A 53 5.21 1.16 -7.01
N LEU A 54 4.40 0.11 -7.03
CA LEU A 54 2.97 0.19 -6.85
C LEU A 54 2.64 0.07 -5.36
N VAL A 55 1.85 1.01 -4.84
CA VAL A 55 1.44 1.04 -3.43
C VAL A 55 -0.07 1.09 -3.35
N ARG A 56 -0.67 0.22 -2.54
CA ARG A 56 -2.12 0.20 -2.28
C ARG A 56 -2.41 -0.26 -0.87
N SER A 57 -3.23 0.50 -0.14
CA SER A 57 -3.76 0.08 1.17
C SER A 57 -5.22 -0.35 1.05
N LEU A 58 -5.57 -1.41 1.76
CA LEU A 58 -6.88 -2.04 1.79
C LEU A 58 -7.28 -2.31 3.24
N ALA A 59 -8.56 -2.16 3.54
CA ALA A 59 -9.15 -2.54 4.81
C ALA A 59 -10.56 -3.07 4.58
N ALA A 60 -11.19 -3.64 5.62
CA ALA A 60 -12.59 -4.05 5.57
C ALA A 60 -13.58 -2.88 5.42
N ILE A 61 -13.08 -1.65 5.56
CA ILE A 61 -13.81 -0.39 5.39
C ILE A 61 -13.09 0.48 4.34
N PRO A 62 -13.80 1.43 3.71
CA PRO A 62 -13.18 2.34 2.74
C PRO A 62 -12.04 3.19 3.34
N LEU A 63 -10.99 3.38 2.54
CA LEU A 63 -9.87 4.28 2.81
C LEU A 63 -9.86 5.42 1.79
N SER A 64 -9.66 6.64 2.25
CA SER A 64 -9.38 7.80 1.39
C SER A 64 -7.87 7.88 1.13
N ALA A 65 -7.47 8.04 -0.13
CA ALA A 65 -6.08 8.21 -0.51
C ALA A 65 -5.82 9.66 -0.94
N ALA A 66 -4.68 10.24 -0.54
CA ALA A 66 -4.27 11.57 -0.95
C ALA A 66 -2.74 11.66 -1.09
N LEU A 67 -2.30 12.58 -1.94
CA LEU A 67 -0.89 12.98 -2.06
C LEU A 67 -0.70 14.38 -1.48
N HIS A 68 0.30 14.52 -0.62
CA HIS A 68 0.71 15.80 -0.04
C HIS A 68 2.15 16.09 -0.42
N GLU A 69 2.44 17.34 -0.75
CA GLU A 69 3.79 17.77 -1.13
C GLU A 69 4.01 19.20 -0.64
N GLY A 70 4.97 19.39 0.26
CA GLY A 70 5.34 20.71 0.76
C GLY A 70 4.32 21.38 1.69
N GLY A 71 3.49 20.62 2.40
CA GLY A 71 2.47 21.17 3.31
C GLY A 71 3.08 21.80 4.56
N LEU A 72 2.60 22.98 4.98
CA LEU A 72 3.09 23.68 6.19
C LEU A 72 2.15 23.57 7.40
N THR A 73 0.87 23.28 7.17
CA THR A 73 -0.14 23.16 8.23
C THR A 73 -1.13 22.05 7.86
N PRO A 74 -0.91 20.80 8.32
CA PRO A 74 0.25 20.33 9.09
C PRO A 74 1.54 20.28 8.25
N ILE A 75 2.70 20.13 8.90
CA ILE A 75 3.97 19.89 8.20
C ILE A 75 3.95 18.47 7.62
N GLN A 76 3.97 18.36 6.30
CA GLN A 76 3.93 17.06 5.60
C GLN A 76 4.48 17.13 4.17
N GLY A 77 4.97 16.01 3.66
CA GLY A 77 5.52 15.94 2.31
C GLY A 77 6.82 16.72 2.14
N TRP A 78 7.80 16.42 2.99
CA TRP A 78 9.11 17.09 2.96
C TRP A 78 10.26 16.09 3.07
N TYR A 79 11.34 16.38 2.36
CA TYR A 79 12.59 15.64 2.38
C TYR A 79 13.76 16.59 2.67
N SER A 80 14.69 16.18 3.55
CA SER A 80 15.89 16.94 3.93
C SER A 80 17.10 16.15 3.47
N ALA A 81 17.69 16.51 2.32
CA ALA A 81 18.90 15.83 1.82
C ALA A 81 20.11 16.12 2.71
N ASP A 82 20.21 17.36 3.19
CA ASP A 82 21.26 17.88 4.06
C ASP A 82 20.64 18.72 5.20
N TYR A 83 21.41 18.94 6.26
CA TYR A 83 20.97 19.76 7.38
C TYR A 83 20.62 21.19 6.94
N GLY A 84 19.52 21.73 7.47
CA GLY A 84 19.05 23.08 7.14
C GLY A 84 18.38 23.22 5.77
N GLN A 85 18.33 22.16 4.96
CA GLN A 85 17.60 22.15 3.70
C GLN A 85 16.28 21.40 3.85
N ARG A 86 15.21 21.89 3.22
CA ARG A 86 13.95 21.16 3.11
C ARG A 86 13.40 21.31 1.70
N ARG A 87 13.14 20.19 1.05
CA ARG A 87 12.60 20.13 -0.31
C ARG A 87 11.22 19.48 -0.25
N PRO A 88 10.21 20.03 -0.94
CA PRO A 88 8.94 19.33 -1.10
C PRO A 88 9.18 17.94 -1.67
N ALA A 89 8.49 16.93 -1.13
CA ALA A 89 8.59 15.55 -1.59
C ALA A 89 7.26 14.83 -1.33
N PRO A 90 6.81 13.92 -2.21
CA PRO A 90 5.50 13.32 -2.05
C PRO A 90 5.36 12.51 -0.76
N LEU A 91 4.25 12.72 -0.08
CA LEU A 91 3.73 11.89 1.00
C LEU A 91 2.39 11.32 0.54
N LEU A 92 2.30 10.01 0.44
CA LEU A 92 1.04 9.32 0.21
C LEU A 92 0.39 9.01 1.56
N SER A 93 -0.84 9.45 1.74
CA SER A 93 -1.65 9.13 2.91
C SER A 93 -2.82 8.25 2.51
N TYR A 94 -3.06 7.18 3.28
CA TYR A 94 -4.34 6.48 3.32
C TYR A 94 -4.99 6.76 4.66
N SER A 95 -6.25 7.19 4.67
CA SER A 95 -6.92 7.60 5.90
C SER A 95 -8.35 7.11 5.99
N THR A 96 -8.82 6.94 7.22
CA THR A 96 -10.22 6.64 7.54
C THR A 96 -10.52 7.02 8.97
N VAL A 97 -11.79 7.23 9.28
CA VAL A 97 -12.28 7.34 10.66
C VAL A 97 -12.96 6.03 11.00
N ALA A 98 -12.46 5.34 12.02
CA ALA A 98 -12.91 3.99 12.34
C ALA A 98 -12.92 3.74 13.85
N ARG A 99 -13.91 2.98 14.31
CA ARG A 99 -13.86 2.36 15.63
C ARG A 99 -12.92 1.16 15.58
N LEU A 100 -11.94 1.14 16.47
CA LEU A 100 -10.98 0.05 16.57
C LEU A 100 -11.61 -1.19 17.25
N PRO A 101 -11.15 -2.41 16.95
CA PRO A 101 -9.95 -2.74 16.17
C PRO A 101 -10.12 -2.58 14.65
N LEU A 102 -9.02 -2.26 13.96
CA LEU A 102 -8.94 -2.18 12.50
C LEU A 102 -7.66 -2.84 11.99
N ARG A 103 -7.79 -3.72 11.00
CA ARG A 103 -6.66 -4.27 10.24
C ARG A 103 -6.57 -3.59 8.89
N VAL A 104 -5.40 -3.06 8.57
CA VAL A 104 -5.08 -2.49 7.25
C VAL A 104 -3.96 -3.30 6.61
N VAL A 105 -4.13 -3.62 5.33
CA VAL A 105 -3.15 -4.34 4.53
C VAL A 105 -2.65 -3.44 3.41
N THR A 106 -1.34 -3.19 3.38
CA THR A 106 -0.67 -2.43 2.33
C THR A 106 0.15 -3.35 1.45
N LEU A 107 -0.08 -3.28 0.14
CA LEU A 107 0.74 -3.92 -0.89
C LEU A 107 1.82 -2.96 -1.37
N LEU A 108 3.05 -3.45 -1.44
CA LEU A 108 4.23 -2.76 -1.98
C LEU A 108 4.83 -3.64 -3.08
N LEU A 109 4.53 -3.35 -4.34
CA LEU A 109 4.86 -4.20 -5.48
C LEU A 109 5.84 -3.49 -6.43
N PRO A 110 7.13 -3.85 -6.41
CA PRO A 110 8.08 -3.37 -7.39
C PRO A 110 7.76 -3.92 -8.79
N SER A 111 7.90 -3.07 -9.80
CA SER A 111 7.79 -3.44 -11.21
C SER A 111 9.00 -2.92 -11.98
N LYS A 112 9.48 -3.72 -12.94
CA LYS A 112 10.54 -3.35 -13.91
C LYS A 112 9.98 -2.83 -15.23
N ASN A 113 8.67 -2.63 -15.30
CA ASN A 113 7.99 -2.07 -16.46
C ASN A 113 7.30 -0.78 -16.01
N ALA A 114 7.77 0.36 -16.52
CA ALA A 114 7.09 1.63 -16.28
C ALA A 114 5.70 1.60 -16.93
N GLY A 115 4.67 1.93 -16.16
CA GLY A 115 3.29 1.86 -16.63
C GLY A 115 2.77 0.42 -16.73
N ALA A 116 3.25 -0.49 -15.89
CA ALA A 116 2.69 -1.83 -15.81
C ALA A 116 1.17 -1.75 -15.54
N ARG A 117 0.39 -2.75 -15.96
CA ARG A 117 -1.03 -2.82 -15.56
C ARG A 117 -1.13 -2.80 -14.02
N LEU A 118 -2.24 -2.33 -13.47
CA LEU A 118 -2.49 -2.44 -12.02
C LEU A 118 -2.98 -3.86 -11.71
N PRO A 119 -2.52 -4.48 -10.61
CA PRO A 119 -3.12 -5.69 -10.10
C PRO A 119 -4.56 -5.44 -9.67
N GLU A 120 -5.42 -6.40 -9.98
CA GLU A 120 -6.73 -6.46 -9.36
C GLU A 120 -6.56 -7.02 -7.95
N VAL A 121 -7.12 -6.32 -6.97
CA VAL A 121 -6.99 -6.67 -5.56
C VAL A 121 -8.34 -6.64 -4.89
N SER A 122 -8.61 -7.66 -4.08
CA SER A 122 -9.78 -7.73 -3.21
C SER A 122 -9.35 -8.06 -1.79
N LEU A 123 -10.12 -7.57 -0.83
CA LEU A 123 -9.98 -7.93 0.57
C LEU A 123 -11.32 -8.44 1.06
N THR A 124 -11.33 -9.66 1.60
CA THR A 124 -12.48 -10.24 2.27
C THR A 124 -12.16 -10.43 3.73
N ALA A 125 -12.97 -9.84 4.61
CA ALA A 125 -12.83 -10.01 6.05
C ALA A 125 -13.68 -11.20 6.53
N ALA A 126 -13.10 -12.02 7.39
CA ALA A 126 -13.77 -13.04 8.16
C ALA A 126 -13.50 -12.81 9.65
N GLU A 127 -14.11 -13.61 10.52
CA GLU A 127 -13.89 -13.50 11.97
C GLU A 127 -12.42 -13.80 12.29
N GLY A 128 -11.68 -12.79 12.80
CA GLY A 128 -10.26 -12.90 13.18
C GLY A 128 -9.25 -12.92 12.03
N SER A 129 -9.70 -12.99 10.76
CA SER A 129 -8.80 -13.06 9.60
C SER A 129 -9.22 -12.15 8.44
N VAL A 130 -8.25 -11.81 7.59
CA VAL A 130 -8.50 -11.16 6.30
C VAL A 130 -7.83 -11.96 5.20
N LEU A 131 -8.57 -12.20 4.12
CA LEU A 131 -8.05 -12.78 2.89
C LEU A 131 -7.82 -11.66 1.88
N VAL A 132 -6.59 -11.54 1.41
CA VAL A 132 -6.22 -10.64 0.32
C VAL A 132 -5.93 -11.48 -0.91
N GLU A 133 -6.70 -11.24 -1.97
CA GLU A 133 -6.44 -11.83 -3.27
C GLU A 133 -5.85 -10.76 -4.18
N CYS A 134 -4.70 -11.06 -4.77
CA CYS A 134 -4.02 -10.18 -5.70
C CYS A 134 -3.82 -10.93 -7.02
N ARG A 135 -4.39 -10.40 -8.09
CA ARG A 135 -4.33 -10.99 -9.42
C ARG A 135 -3.61 -10.03 -10.37
N PHE A 136 -2.60 -10.58 -11.03
CA PHE A 136 -1.86 -9.95 -12.10
C PHE A 136 -1.95 -10.78 -13.38
N GLU A 137 -1.46 -10.25 -14.49
CA GLU A 137 -1.60 -10.85 -15.83
C GLU A 137 -1.12 -12.31 -15.88
N ASP A 138 0.00 -12.58 -15.21
CA ASP A 138 0.74 -13.85 -15.22
C ASP A 138 0.72 -14.59 -13.87
N TRP A 139 0.12 -14.01 -12.83
CA TRP A 139 0.08 -14.64 -11.51
C TRP A 139 -1.11 -14.27 -10.65
N GLN A 140 -1.40 -15.13 -9.69
CA GLN A 140 -2.37 -14.88 -8.63
C GLN A 140 -1.77 -15.27 -7.28
N ASP A 141 -1.97 -14.42 -6.28
CA ASP A 141 -1.69 -14.72 -4.88
C ASP A 141 -2.96 -14.61 -4.04
N ALA A 142 -3.06 -15.52 -3.08
CA ALA A 142 -4.03 -15.46 -1.99
C ALA A 142 -3.24 -15.46 -0.67
N ILE A 143 -3.41 -14.39 0.11
CA ILE A 143 -2.75 -14.21 1.39
C ILE A 143 -3.81 -14.14 2.48
N GLU A 144 -3.85 -15.16 3.31
CA GLU A 144 -4.70 -15.19 4.49
C GLU A 144 -3.90 -14.71 5.69
N ILE A 145 -4.38 -13.64 6.33
CA ILE A 145 -3.75 -13.00 7.47
C ILE A 145 -4.66 -13.21 8.67
N GLY A 146 -4.28 -14.16 9.53
CA GLY A 146 -4.93 -14.41 10.82
C GLY A 146 -4.39 -13.53 11.93
N GLU A 147 -4.79 -13.85 13.16
CA GLU A 147 -4.32 -13.15 14.37
C GLU A 147 -2.83 -13.34 14.60
N GLN A 148 -2.34 -14.59 14.55
CA GLN A 148 -0.94 -14.92 14.82
C GLN A 148 -0.18 -15.39 13.58
N ASP A 149 -0.89 -15.93 12.60
CA ASP A 149 -0.30 -16.57 11.43
C ASP A 149 -0.62 -15.83 10.13
N ILE A 150 0.27 -15.98 9.16
CA ILE A 150 0.05 -15.52 7.79
C ILE A 150 0.32 -16.70 6.85
N THR A 151 -0.71 -17.09 6.09
CA THR A 151 -0.62 -18.15 5.08
C THR A 151 -0.59 -17.53 3.70
N HIS A 152 0.43 -17.85 2.92
CA HIS A 152 0.57 -17.39 1.54
C HIS A 152 0.45 -18.57 0.58
N LYS A 153 -0.50 -18.46 -0.36
CA LYS A 153 -0.66 -19.40 -1.48
C LYS A 153 -0.47 -18.64 -2.78
N SER A 154 0.42 -19.18 -3.63
CA SER A 154 0.74 -18.60 -4.93
C SER A 154 0.35 -19.56 -6.05
N LYS A 155 -0.13 -19.00 -7.16
CA LYS A 155 -0.41 -19.70 -8.39
C LYS A 155 0.13 -18.89 -9.57
N GLU A 156 0.95 -19.53 -10.39
CA GLU A 156 1.32 -18.98 -11.70
C GLU A 156 0.13 -19.16 -12.66
N LEU A 157 -0.24 -18.11 -13.39
CA LEU A 157 -1.26 -18.16 -14.42
C LEU A 157 -0.55 -18.33 -15.76
N CYS A 158 -0.83 -19.43 -16.46
CA CYS A 158 -0.38 -19.54 -17.84
C CYS A 158 -0.98 -18.36 -18.64
N ALA A 159 -0.13 -17.60 -19.35
CA ALA A 159 -0.61 -16.61 -20.29
C ALA A 159 -1.62 -17.27 -21.26
N PRO A 160 -2.75 -16.63 -21.58
CA PRO A 160 -3.57 -17.12 -22.68
C PRO A 160 -2.70 -17.16 -23.95
N LEU A 161 -2.64 -18.35 -24.57
CA LEU A 161 -1.96 -18.59 -25.84
C LEU A 161 -2.50 -17.67 -26.95
#